data_AF-A0A840UYF8-F1
#
_entry.id   AF-A0A840UYF8-F1
#
_cell.length_a   1.000
_cell.length_b   1.000
_cell.length_c   1.000
_cell.angle_alpha   90.00
_cell.angle_beta   90.00
_cell.angle_gamma   90.00
#
_symmetry.space_group_name_H-M   'P 1'
#
loop_
_entity.id
_entity.type
_entity.pdbx_description
1 polymer ?
#
loop_
_entity_poly.entity_id
_entity_poly.type
_entity_poly.pdbx_seq_one_letter_code
_entity_poly.pdbx_strand_id
1 'polypeptide(L)'
;MKSELEVPDPGRRLSSEPPLAVDLDGTLFRVDTLWEGVARMLRRDPQGLLLLPLFCVRGKPYLKRMVAERSGLLAEHLPWNEAVVAFLEEEKAQGRRLLLVSGADFELAKRLTEKSGLFEEWWTTEEKVNLIGKRKGQRLVEVFGEGGFDYLGNSMVDVEVWSQCRRVHVTNPDPGVLRRLRQMGKEFEFHGDLPRPWRSGVRQLRCHQWVKNLLVLVPLLASHRFYSAEMTATGLAFLCFSLGASSVYLLNDLLDLEHDRKHPVKRFRPAAVGEVPVLWLFAGAPVLAMVALGLSLVFLPPSFTLTLGFYFFLTLAYSFRLKQVAMVDVVVLAMLYTLRIVGGAFAIGVVPSPWILAFSLLMFTSLAFAKRHGEIMGMWADPHRPEGEQVPGRGYRLEHSAFLPGVGMLAGTGAVVVAGFYAVDENTRELYAHPEYLWGVLPVFLFWLNRLWRFADRGVLHADPVLFAVKDPFSWLCGIALVGIGLAAL
;
A
#
# COMPACT_ATOMS: atom_id res chain seq x y z
N MET A 1 -26.99 28.58 31.53
CA MET A 1 -27.72 27.71 32.47
C MET A 1 -26.68 26.81 33.13
N LYS A 2 -26.51 26.94 34.46
CA LYS A 2 -25.60 26.12 35.26
C LYS A 2 -26.14 24.68 35.25
N SER A 3 -25.39 23.73 34.70
CA SER A 3 -25.68 22.30 34.88
C SER A 3 -25.03 21.86 36.19
N GLU A 4 -25.86 21.48 37.15
CA GLU A 4 -25.44 20.92 38.42
C GLU A 4 -24.65 19.62 38.20
N LEU A 5 -23.51 19.52 38.87
CA LEU A 5 -22.71 18.30 38.98
C LEU A 5 -23.51 17.31 39.83
N GLU A 6 -24.06 16.28 39.21
CA GLU A 6 -24.57 15.11 39.93
C GLU A 6 -23.40 14.42 40.65
N VAL A 7 -23.52 14.36 41.98
CA VAL A 7 -22.64 13.57 42.85
C VAL A 7 -23.02 12.10 42.65
N PRO A 8 -22.08 11.18 42.34
CA PRO A 8 -22.41 9.79 42.09
C PRO A 8 -22.85 9.05 43.36
N ASP A 9 -23.79 8.13 43.18
CA ASP A 9 -24.38 7.18 44.14
C ASP A 9 -23.31 6.39 44.94
N PRO A 10 -23.35 6.37 46.30
CA PRO A 10 -22.37 5.67 47.14
C PRO A 10 -22.40 4.12 47.05
N GLY A 11 -23.30 3.53 46.26
CA GLY A 11 -23.59 2.09 46.26
C GLY A 11 -22.80 1.19 45.30
N ARG A 12 -21.99 1.71 44.37
CA ARG A 12 -21.16 0.86 43.50
C ARG A 12 -19.90 0.44 44.24
N ARG A 13 -19.73 -0.86 44.52
CA ARG A 13 -18.43 -1.44 44.90
C ARG A 13 -17.46 -1.26 43.71
N LEU A 14 -16.81 -0.10 43.66
CA LEU A 14 -15.66 0.15 42.80
C LEU A 14 -14.58 -0.89 43.14
N SER A 15 -13.89 -1.42 42.14
CA SER A 15 -12.73 -2.28 42.39
C SER A 15 -11.71 -1.56 43.29
N SER A 16 -10.86 -2.32 43.99
CA SER A 16 -9.77 -1.75 44.79
C SER A 16 -8.69 -1.07 43.94
N GLU A 17 -8.77 -1.17 42.61
CA GLU A 17 -7.80 -0.61 41.68
C GLU A 17 -8.22 0.82 41.26
N PRO A 18 -7.28 1.78 41.21
CA PRO A 18 -7.54 3.14 40.77
C PRO A 18 -7.96 3.18 39.30
N PRO A 19 -8.60 4.27 38.88
CA PRO A 19 -9.05 4.44 37.50
C PRO A 19 -7.91 4.25 36.49
N LEU A 20 -8.24 3.64 35.35
CA LEU A 20 -7.33 3.50 34.22
C LEU A 20 -7.69 4.54 33.15
N ALA A 21 -6.78 5.49 32.92
CA ALA A 21 -6.88 6.47 31.86
C ALA A 21 -6.20 5.94 30.58
N VAL A 22 -6.90 6.02 29.45
CA VAL A 22 -6.50 5.39 28.19
C VAL A 22 -6.44 6.44 27.09
N ASP A 23 -5.33 6.49 26.34
CA ASP A 23 -5.26 7.33 25.13
C ASP A 23 -5.98 6.69 23.93
N LEU A 24 -6.30 7.51 22.94
CA LEU A 24 -7.01 7.08 21.74
C LEU A 24 -6.05 6.75 20.58
N ASP A 25 -5.38 7.78 20.05
CA ASP A 25 -4.54 7.69 18.85
C ASP A 25 -3.29 6.85 19.14
N GLY A 26 -3.00 5.84 18.31
CA GLY A 26 -1.87 4.93 18.51
C GLY A 26 -2.00 3.95 19.70
N THR A 27 -3.04 4.10 20.53
CA THR A 27 -3.29 3.30 21.74
C THR A 27 -4.52 2.40 21.55
N LEU A 28 -5.74 2.94 21.71
CA LEU A 28 -6.98 2.22 21.45
C LEU A 28 -7.16 1.94 19.96
N PHE A 29 -6.87 2.95 19.13
CA PHE A 29 -6.70 2.78 17.70
C PHE A 29 -5.24 2.59 17.35
N ARG A 30 -4.95 1.73 16.38
CA ARG A 30 -3.58 1.57 15.87
C ARG A 30 -3.10 2.75 15.01
N VAL A 31 -3.96 3.74 14.78
CA VAL A 31 -3.75 4.85 13.85
C VAL A 31 -3.96 6.20 14.53
N ASP A 32 -3.53 7.27 13.83
CA ASP A 32 -3.79 8.66 14.20
C ASP A 32 -5.06 9.14 13.47
N THR A 33 -6.10 9.46 14.25
CA THR A 33 -7.41 9.88 13.75
C THR A 33 -7.38 11.17 12.92
N LEU A 34 -6.40 12.06 13.12
CA LEU A 34 -6.25 13.27 12.31
C LEU A 34 -5.87 12.90 10.87
N TRP A 35 -4.85 12.06 10.69
CA TRP A 35 -4.39 11.67 9.36
C TRP A 35 -5.39 10.76 8.64
N GLU A 36 -6.12 9.92 9.39
CA GLU A 36 -7.27 9.17 8.87
C GLU A 36 -8.36 10.11 8.35
N GLY A 37 -8.69 11.15 9.12
CA GLY A 37 -9.64 12.17 8.71
C GLY A 37 -9.19 12.90 7.43
N VAL A 38 -7.92 13.32 7.37
CA VAL A 38 -7.33 13.96 6.18
C VAL A 38 -7.40 13.03 4.96
N ALA A 39 -7.05 11.75 5.10
CA ALA A 39 -7.15 10.79 4.00
C ALA A 39 -8.59 10.60 3.53
N ARG A 40 -9.56 10.56 4.44
CA ARG A 40 -10.98 10.46 4.09
C ARG A 40 -11.51 11.73 3.39
N MET A 41 -11.02 12.90 3.77
CA MET A 41 -11.33 14.16 3.08
C MET A 41 -10.91 14.12 1.60
N LEU A 42 -9.84 13.42 1.22
CA LEU A 42 -9.40 13.29 -0.17
C LEU A 42 -10.50 12.78 -1.11
N ARG A 43 -11.42 11.95 -0.59
CA ARG A 43 -12.59 11.45 -1.34
C ARG A 43 -13.85 12.25 -1.09
N ARG A 44 -14.10 12.65 0.16
CA ARG A 44 -15.39 13.23 0.58
C ARG A 44 -15.45 14.75 0.41
N ASP A 45 -14.36 15.45 0.68
CA ASP A 45 -14.24 16.91 0.63
C ASP A 45 -12.82 17.33 0.18
N PRO A 46 -12.46 17.13 -1.10
CA PRO A 46 -11.13 17.47 -1.60
C PRO A 46 -10.88 18.99 -1.58
N GLN A 47 -11.93 19.82 -1.61
CA GLN A 47 -11.81 21.27 -1.48
C GLN A 47 -11.40 21.67 -0.06
N GLY A 48 -11.93 20.98 0.95
CA GLY A 48 -11.53 21.15 2.35
C GLY A 48 -10.04 20.90 2.60
N LEU A 49 -9.37 20.07 1.79
CA LEU A 49 -7.93 19.85 1.89
C LEU A 49 -7.12 21.12 1.57
N LEU A 50 -7.59 21.95 0.64
CA LEU A 50 -6.93 23.21 0.28
C LEU A 50 -6.97 24.23 1.42
N LEU A 51 -7.90 24.05 2.37
CA LEU A 51 -8.07 24.91 3.53
C LEU A 51 -7.24 24.45 4.75
N LEU A 52 -6.61 23.27 4.70
CA LEU A 52 -5.77 22.77 5.80
C LEU A 52 -4.69 23.77 6.26
N PRO A 53 -3.96 24.48 5.37
CA PRO A 53 -3.01 25.50 5.81
C PRO A 53 -3.67 26.63 6.62
N LEU A 54 -4.86 27.07 6.22
CA LEU A 54 -5.62 28.09 6.95
C LEU A 54 -6.07 27.59 8.32
N PHE A 55 -6.46 26.32 8.41
CA PHE A 55 -6.84 25.69 9.68
C PHE A 55 -5.64 25.55 10.62
N CYS A 56 -4.46 25.22 10.09
CA CYS A 56 -3.21 25.15 10.85
C CYS A 56 -2.84 26.51 11.48
N VAL A 57 -3.02 27.61 10.76
CA VAL A 57 -2.76 28.98 11.27
C VAL A 57 -3.64 29.32 12.48
N ARG A 58 -4.88 28.81 12.51
CA ARG A 58 -5.80 28.97 13.65
C ARG A 58 -5.51 28.03 14.82
N GLY A 59 -4.49 27.16 14.69
CA GLY A 59 -4.02 26.27 15.75
C GLY A 59 -4.47 24.82 15.62
N LYS A 60 -3.74 23.93 16.30
CA LYS A 60 -3.94 22.47 16.24
C LYS A 60 -5.34 22.00 16.68
N PRO A 61 -5.96 22.54 17.76
CA PRO A 61 -7.34 22.16 18.13
C PRO A 61 -8.35 22.45 17.01
N TYR A 62 -8.25 23.63 16.39
CA TYR A 62 -9.12 24.03 15.30
C TYR A 62 -8.95 23.13 14.07
N LEU A 63 -7.70 22.80 13.72
CA LEU A 63 -7.41 21.83 12.65
C LEU A 63 -8.08 20.46 12.91
N LYS A 64 -7.91 19.90 14.11
CA LYS A 64 -8.48 18.59 14.46
C LYS A 64 -10.00 18.58 14.32
N ARG A 65 -10.67 19.61 14.84
CA ARG A 65 -12.12 19.78 14.73
C ARG A 65 -12.57 19.88 13.27
N MET A 66 -11.96 20.76 12.48
CA MET A 66 -12.33 20.95 11.07
C MET A 66 -12.13 19.66 10.24
N VAL A 67 -11.07 18.90 10.53
CA VAL A 67 -10.84 17.60 9.88
C VAL A 67 -11.88 16.57 10.31
N ALA A 68 -12.21 16.48 11.61
CA ALA A 68 -13.24 15.56 12.10
C ALA A 68 -14.62 15.85 11.48
N GLU A 69 -15.05 17.12 11.49
CA GLU A 69 -16.34 17.56 10.94
C GLU A 69 -16.44 17.29 9.43
N ARG A 70 -15.41 17.64 8.65
CA ARG A 70 -15.43 17.50 7.18
C ARG A 70 -15.21 16.07 6.70
N SER A 71 -14.40 15.29 7.42
CA SER A 71 -14.13 13.90 7.05
C SER A 71 -15.33 12.98 7.30
N GLY A 72 -16.15 13.27 8.33
CA GLY A 72 -17.21 12.37 8.77
C GLY A 72 -16.67 10.98 9.10
N LEU A 73 -15.50 10.93 9.73
CA LEU A 73 -14.82 9.69 10.13
C LEU A 73 -15.67 8.90 11.12
N LEU A 74 -15.80 7.59 10.90
CA LEU A 74 -16.55 6.69 11.79
C LEU A 74 -15.56 5.76 12.49
N ALA A 75 -15.63 5.73 13.83
CA ALA A 75 -14.79 4.88 14.69
C ALA A 75 -14.84 3.38 14.32
N GLU A 76 -15.98 2.90 13.84
CA GLU A 76 -16.21 1.50 13.44
C GLU A 76 -15.31 1.03 12.28
N HIS A 77 -14.84 1.96 11.44
CA HIS A 77 -14.00 1.64 10.28
C HIS A 77 -12.51 1.84 10.55
N LEU A 78 -12.13 2.17 11.80
CA LEU A 78 -10.74 2.34 12.19
C LEU A 78 -10.17 1.01 12.72
N PRO A 79 -8.87 0.75 12.54
CA PRO A 79 -8.23 -0.44 13.06
C PRO A 79 -8.08 -0.33 14.58
N TRP A 80 -8.92 -1.06 15.31
CA TRP A 80 -8.82 -1.22 16.75
C TRP A 80 -7.60 -2.04 17.13
N ASN A 81 -7.03 -1.74 18.30
CA ASN A 81 -6.00 -2.55 18.89
C ASN A 81 -6.64 -3.68 19.70
N GLU A 82 -6.83 -4.85 19.07
CA GLU A 82 -7.57 -5.97 19.67
C GLU A 82 -6.97 -6.44 21.01
N ALA A 83 -5.64 -6.41 21.16
CA ALA A 83 -4.99 -6.76 22.43
C ALA A 83 -5.33 -5.78 23.55
N VAL A 84 -5.40 -4.47 23.24
CA VAL A 84 -5.82 -3.45 24.19
C VAL A 84 -7.31 -3.55 24.49
N VAL A 85 -8.14 -3.80 23.49
CA VAL A 85 -9.59 -3.96 23.70
C VAL A 85 -9.87 -5.13 24.65
N ALA A 86 -9.25 -6.28 24.41
CA ALA A 86 -9.40 -7.45 25.28
C ALA A 86 -8.96 -7.16 26.73
N PHE A 87 -7.83 -6.46 26.90
CA PHE A 87 -7.36 -6.01 28.22
C PHE A 87 -8.36 -5.08 28.91
N LEU A 88 -8.91 -4.09 28.20
CA LEU A 88 -9.88 -3.15 28.77
C LEU A 88 -11.22 -3.83 29.12
N GLU A 89 -11.66 -4.79 28.32
CA GLU A 89 -12.86 -5.59 28.61
C GLU A 89 -12.69 -6.41 29.90
N GLU A 90 -11.51 -6.99 30.11
CA GLU A 90 -11.17 -7.71 31.34
C GLU A 90 -11.15 -6.79 32.57
N GLU A 91 -10.46 -5.65 32.49
CA GLU A 91 -10.41 -4.66 33.58
C GLU A 91 -11.81 -4.14 33.95
N LYS A 92 -12.64 -3.88 32.94
CA LYS A 92 -14.03 -3.47 33.15
C LYS A 92 -14.87 -4.57 33.80
N ALA A 93 -14.70 -5.83 33.39
CA ALA A 93 -15.39 -6.97 34.00
C ALA A 93 -15.02 -7.14 35.48
N GLN A 94 -13.81 -6.74 35.87
CA GLN A 94 -13.35 -6.67 37.27
C GLN A 94 -13.90 -5.45 38.04
N GLY A 95 -14.71 -4.60 37.40
CA GLY A 95 -15.33 -3.43 38.00
C GLY A 95 -14.40 -2.21 38.11
N ARG A 96 -13.30 -2.18 37.34
CA ARG A 96 -12.39 -1.04 37.29
C ARG A 96 -12.97 0.09 36.45
N ARG A 97 -12.86 1.32 36.98
CA ARG A 97 -13.30 2.53 36.26
C ARG A 97 -12.34 2.86 35.13
N LEU A 98 -12.88 2.95 33.91
CA LEU A 98 -12.12 3.27 32.69
C LEU A 98 -12.45 4.67 32.18
N LEU A 99 -11.42 5.47 31.89
CA LEU A 99 -11.54 6.81 31.33
C LEU A 99 -10.81 6.92 29.99
N LEU A 100 -11.48 7.47 28.99
CA LEU A 100 -10.83 7.83 27.73
C LEU A 100 -10.25 9.25 27.85
N VAL A 101 -8.94 9.41 27.71
CA VAL A 101 -8.27 10.70 27.84
C VAL A 101 -7.40 10.97 26.63
N SER A 102 -7.87 11.80 25.70
CA SER A 102 -7.21 11.99 24.41
C SER A 102 -7.15 13.43 23.91
N GLY A 103 -6.15 13.70 23.08
CA GLY A 103 -6.08 14.92 22.29
C GLY A 103 -6.99 14.93 21.06
N ALA A 104 -7.81 13.89 20.85
CA ALA A 104 -8.73 13.77 19.72
C ALA A 104 -9.91 14.75 19.79
N ASP A 105 -10.70 14.79 18.72
CA ASP A 105 -11.93 15.59 18.64
C ASP A 105 -13.02 15.07 19.60
N PHE A 106 -13.79 15.99 20.19
CA PHE A 106 -14.82 15.69 21.18
C PHE A 106 -15.93 14.78 20.63
N GLU A 107 -16.43 15.06 19.43
CA GLU A 107 -17.57 14.34 18.86
C GLU A 107 -17.19 12.89 18.51
N LEU A 108 -15.95 12.68 18.05
CA LEU A 108 -15.42 11.35 17.81
C LEU A 108 -15.30 10.53 19.10
N ALA A 109 -14.72 11.12 20.16
CA ALA A 109 -14.56 10.45 21.44
C ALA A 109 -15.91 10.14 22.10
N LYS A 110 -16.85 11.09 22.07
CA LYS A 110 -18.21 10.91 22.59
C LYS A 110 -18.90 9.71 21.95
N ARG A 111 -18.97 9.69 20.62
CA ARG A 111 -19.61 8.59 19.87
C ARG A 111 -18.93 7.25 20.12
N LEU A 112 -17.62 7.23 20.28
CA LEU A 112 -16.86 6.03 20.59
C LEU A 112 -17.22 5.48 21.98
N THR A 113 -17.24 6.35 22.99
CA THR A 113 -17.60 5.96 24.35
C THR A 113 -19.03 5.44 24.42
N GLU A 114 -19.98 6.14 23.80
CA GLU A 114 -21.39 5.74 23.77
C GLU A 114 -21.60 4.40 23.07
N LYS A 115 -20.88 4.13 21.97
CA LYS A 115 -21.02 2.88 21.20
C LYS A 115 -20.26 1.70 21.79
N SER A 116 -19.03 1.90 22.22
CA SER A 116 -18.21 0.82 22.79
C SER A 116 -18.74 0.37 24.15
N GLY A 117 -19.34 1.31 24.90
CA GLY A 117 -19.73 1.10 26.29
C GLY A 117 -18.55 0.83 27.21
N LEU A 118 -17.29 0.92 26.75
CA LEU A 118 -16.10 0.56 27.53
C LEU A 118 -15.78 1.59 28.62
N PHE A 119 -15.96 2.88 28.31
CA PHE A 119 -15.55 3.98 29.18
C PHE A 119 -16.73 4.59 29.93
N GLU A 120 -16.51 4.95 31.19
CA GLU A 120 -17.50 5.68 31.99
C GLU A 120 -17.45 7.18 31.71
N GLU A 121 -16.25 7.69 31.38
CA GLU A 121 -15.99 9.10 31.10
C GLU A 121 -15.02 9.27 29.94
N TRP A 122 -15.12 10.40 29.24
CA TRP A 122 -14.19 10.79 28.19
C TRP A 122 -13.80 12.26 28.33
N TRP A 123 -12.49 12.53 28.28
CA TRP A 123 -11.93 13.87 28.32
C TRP A 123 -11.15 14.12 27.04
N THR A 124 -11.51 15.19 26.33
CA THR A 124 -10.88 15.55 25.05
C THR A 124 -10.30 16.95 25.04
N THR A 125 -9.67 17.31 23.91
CA THR A 125 -9.30 18.70 23.64
C THR A 125 -10.56 19.57 23.50
N GLU A 126 -10.60 20.68 24.23
CA GLU A 126 -11.63 21.72 24.11
C GLU A 126 -11.10 22.92 23.30
N GLU A 127 -11.98 23.84 22.85
CA GLU A 127 -11.64 24.94 21.92
C GLU A 127 -10.39 25.76 22.29
N LYS A 128 -10.05 25.85 23.59
CA LYS A 128 -8.88 26.60 24.09
C LYS A 128 -7.78 25.73 24.69
N VAL A 129 -8.04 24.44 24.97
CA VAL A 129 -7.13 23.57 25.73
C VAL A 129 -6.86 22.27 24.98
N ASN A 130 -5.68 22.18 24.36
CA ASN A 130 -5.15 20.95 23.78
C ASN A 130 -4.72 19.97 24.91
N LEU A 131 -5.49 18.91 25.13
CA LEU A 131 -5.27 17.94 26.21
C LEU A 131 -4.24 16.87 25.81
N ILE A 132 -2.97 17.28 25.69
CA ILE A 132 -1.85 16.39 25.31
C ILE A 132 -0.70 16.55 26.32
N GLY A 133 -0.02 15.43 26.59
CA GLY A 133 1.21 15.37 27.39
C GLY A 133 1.08 16.03 28.76
N LYS A 134 1.88 17.06 29.04
CA LYS A 134 1.90 17.72 30.36
C LYS A 134 0.53 18.20 30.84
N ARG A 135 -0.31 18.75 29.96
CA ARG A 135 -1.66 19.20 30.34
C ARG A 135 -2.58 18.02 30.66
N LYS A 136 -2.41 16.91 29.94
CA LYS A 136 -3.13 15.65 30.20
C LYS A 136 -2.77 15.11 31.59
N GLY A 137 -1.48 15.06 31.92
CA GLY A 137 -0.98 14.64 33.23
C GLY A 137 -1.45 15.55 34.37
N GLN A 138 -1.30 16.87 34.20
CA GLN A 138 -1.79 17.85 35.18
C GLN A 138 -3.28 17.68 35.48
N ARG A 139 -4.11 17.49 34.45
CA ARG A 139 -5.54 17.29 34.65
C ARG A 139 -5.87 15.99 35.40
N LEU A 140 -5.16 14.91 35.11
CA LEU A 140 -5.32 13.64 35.82
C LEU A 140 -4.90 13.76 37.29
N VAL A 141 -3.80 14.46 37.57
CA VAL A 141 -3.33 14.75 38.94
C VAL A 141 -4.31 15.66 39.69
N GLU A 142 -4.90 16.67 39.04
CA GLU A 142 -5.91 17.53 39.66
C GLU A 142 -7.15 16.75 40.15
N VAL A 143 -7.56 15.71 39.40
CA VAL A 143 -8.78 14.95 39.69
C VAL A 143 -8.52 13.75 40.61
N PHE A 144 -7.42 13.03 40.41
CA PHE A 144 -7.14 11.77 41.10
C PHE A 144 -5.96 11.83 42.08
N GLY A 145 -5.16 12.91 42.04
CA GLY A 145 -3.90 12.99 42.77
C GLY A 145 -2.75 12.29 42.05
N GLU A 146 -1.52 12.61 42.46
CA GLU A 146 -0.31 11.96 41.96
C GLU A 146 -0.28 10.49 42.41
N GLY A 147 -0.08 9.56 41.47
CA GLY A 147 -0.20 8.12 41.74
C GLY A 147 -1.63 7.62 41.99
N GLY A 148 -2.65 8.45 41.79
CA GLY A 148 -4.06 8.09 41.97
C GLY A 148 -4.73 7.41 40.77
N PHE A 149 -3.99 7.17 39.69
CA PHE A 149 -4.48 6.59 38.44
C PHE A 149 -3.38 5.77 37.74
N ASP A 150 -3.79 4.83 36.90
CA ASP A 150 -2.90 4.17 35.94
C ASP A 150 -3.13 4.73 34.54
N TYR A 151 -2.13 4.63 33.67
CA TYR A 151 -2.21 5.21 32.33
C TYR A 151 -1.73 4.27 31.23
N LEU A 152 -2.58 4.09 30.22
CA LEU A 152 -2.29 3.36 28.98
C LEU A 152 -2.07 4.34 27.83
N GLY A 153 -0.87 4.31 27.25
CA GLY A 153 -0.48 5.16 26.12
C GLY A 153 0.57 4.49 25.23
N ASN A 154 1.06 5.22 24.24
CA ASN A 154 2.00 4.69 23.25
C ASN A 154 3.14 5.66 22.86
N SER A 155 3.05 6.93 23.20
CA SER A 155 3.85 7.97 22.55
C SER A 155 4.85 8.66 23.47
N MET A 156 5.83 9.36 22.89
CA MET A 156 6.79 10.15 23.69
C MET A 156 6.13 11.32 24.43
N VAL A 157 4.96 11.80 23.99
CA VAL A 157 4.24 12.87 24.69
C VAL A 157 3.60 12.38 25.99
N ASP A 158 3.38 11.08 26.12
CA ASP A 158 2.80 10.44 27.30
C ASP A 158 3.79 10.29 28.46
N VAL A 159 5.08 10.54 28.23
CA VAL A 159 6.14 10.43 29.24
C VAL A 159 5.87 11.24 30.49
N GLU A 160 5.31 12.45 30.34
CA GLU A 160 4.95 13.27 31.51
C GLU A 160 3.77 12.67 32.29
N VAL A 161 2.81 12.06 31.60
CA VAL A 161 1.68 11.38 32.24
C VAL A 161 2.16 10.13 32.99
N TRP A 162 3.03 9.34 32.37
CA TRP A 162 3.65 8.16 33.00
C TRP A 162 4.51 8.49 34.22
N SER A 163 5.09 9.70 34.29
CA SER A 163 5.85 10.12 35.46
C SER A 163 4.95 10.25 36.71
N GLN A 164 3.70 10.65 36.52
CA GLN A 164 2.72 10.99 37.55
C GLN A 164 1.73 9.86 37.87
N CYS A 165 1.66 8.83 37.03
CA CYS A 165 0.77 7.68 37.25
C CYS A 165 1.42 6.62 38.14
N ARG A 166 0.58 5.73 38.70
CA ARG A 166 1.01 4.62 39.56
C ARG A 166 1.58 3.47 38.73
N ARG A 167 0.80 2.88 37.82
CA ARG A 167 1.27 1.88 36.84
C ARG A 167 1.26 2.42 35.41
N VAL A 168 2.28 2.00 34.66
CA VAL A 168 2.47 2.37 33.25
C VAL A 168 2.06 1.19 32.37
N HIS A 169 1.02 1.39 31.56
CA HIS A 169 0.64 0.44 30.53
C HIS A 169 1.06 1.01 29.17
N VAL A 170 1.65 0.19 28.32
CA VAL A 170 2.19 0.60 27.02
C VAL A 170 1.71 -0.34 25.94
N THR A 171 1.29 0.24 24.82
CA THR A 171 1.04 -0.49 23.58
C THR A 171 1.71 0.24 22.42
N ASN A 172 1.96 -0.45 21.30
CA ASN A 172 2.48 0.12 20.05
C ASN A 172 3.48 1.31 20.21
N PRO A 173 4.58 1.13 20.97
CA PRO A 173 5.39 2.24 21.44
C PRO A 173 6.12 2.93 20.29
N ASP A 174 6.07 4.26 20.29
CA ASP A 174 6.88 5.08 19.40
C ASP A 174 8.38 4.79 19.59
N PRO A 175 9.20 5.01 18.54
CA PRO A 175 10.65 4.88 18.66
C PRO A 175 11.21 5.66 19.85
N GLY A 176 11.84 4.95 20.79
CA GLY A 176 12.47 5.55 21.97
C GLY A 176 11.65 5.51 23.25
N VAL A 177 10.34 5.26 23.20
CA VAL A 177 9.46 5.20 24.39
C VAL A 177 9.94 4.18 25.42
N LEU A 178 10.17 2.93 24.98
CA LEU A 178 10.65 1.87 25.88
C LEU A 178 12.03 2.18 26.47
N ARG A 179 12.89 2.89 25.73
CA ARG A 179 14.20 3.35 26.24
C ARG A 179 14.00 4.41 27.31
N ARG A 180 13.09 5.36 27.10
CA ARG A 180 12.80 6.44 28.05
C ARG A 180 12.18 5.92 29.34
N LEU A 181 11.22 4.99 29.25
CA LEU A 181 10.62 4.35 30.42
C LEU A 181 11.65 3.61 31.28
N ARG A 182 12.57 2.87 30.65
CA ARG A 182 13.70 2.23 31.35
C ARG A 182 14.62 3.25 32.02
N GLN A 183 14.89 4.39 31.38
CA GLN A 183 15.70 5.47 31.98
C GLN A 183 15.01 6.13 33.17
N MET A 184 13.68 6.15 33.21
CA MET A 184 12.92 6.67 34.34
C MET A 184 12.82 5.68 35.50
N GLY A 185 13.29 4.44 35.33
CA GLY A 185 13.18 3.38 36.34
C GLY A 185 11.73 2.95 36.62
N LYS A 186 10.79 3.22 35.72
CA LYS A 186 9.39 2.79 35.85
C LYS A 186 9.23 1.39 35.26
N GLU A 187 8.63 0.48 36.03
CA GLU A 187 8.11 -0.77 35.49
C GLU A 187 6.90 -0.48 34.59
N PHE A 188 6.76 -1.23 33.51
CA PHE A 188 5.67 -1.07 32.57
C PHE A 188 5.15 -2.40 32.07
N GLU A 189 3.84 -2.48 31.87
CA GLU A 189 3.17 -3.63 31.27
C GLU A 189 2.94 -3.38 29.79
N PHE A 190 3.29 -4.36 28.96
CA PHE A 190 3.18 -4.27 27.51
C PHE A 190 1.97 -5.03 27.00
N HIS A 191 1.16 -4.36 26.18
CA HIS A 191 -0.08 -4.90 25.62
C HIS A 191 0.02 -4.97 24.09
N GLY A 192 0.08 -6.18 23.54
CA GLY A 192 0.11 -6.45 22.10
C GLY A 192 1.49 -6.82 21.53
N ASP A 193 1.70 -6.54 20.24
CA ASP A 193 2.95 -6.83 19.52
C ASP A 193 3.85 -5.60 19.37
N LEU A 194 5.17 -5.81 19.40
CA LEU A 194 6.13 -4.75 19.10
C LEU A 194 6.06 -4.35 17.62
N PRO A 195 5.99 -3.05 17.29
CA PRO A 195 5.95 -2.60 15.91
C PRO A 195 7.22 -3.00 15.14
N ARG A 196 7.06 -3.42 13.88
CA ARG A 196 8.16 -3.78 12.96
C ARG A 196 8.21 -2.83 11.77
N PRO A 197 8.54 -1.53 12.00
CA PRO A 197 8.28 -0.45 11.04
C PRO A 197 8.99 -0.64 9.70
N TRP A 198 10.22 -1.16 9.70
CA TRP A 198 10.96 -1.39 8.45
C TRP A 198 10.33 -2.48 7.58
N ARG A 199 9.87 -3.59 8.18
CA ARG A 199 9.22 -4.69 7.45
C ARG A 199 7.90 -4.23 6.87
N SER A 200 7.12 -3.52 7.68
CA SER A 200 5.84 -2.95 7.28
C SER A 200 6.03 -1.90 6.18
N GLY A 201 7.07 -1.06 6.26
CA GLY A 201 7.44 -0.08 5.22
C GLY A 201 7.82 -0.73 3.90
N VAL A 202 8.72 -1.72 3.89
CA VAL A 202 9.11 -2.46 2.66
C VAL A 202 7.91 -3.18 2.04
N ARG A 203 7.04 -3.77 2.87
CA ARG A 203 5.79 -4.41 2.43
C ARG A 203 4.82 -3.37 1.83
N GLN A 204 4.73 -2.19 2.43
CA GLN A 204 3.86 -1.09 1.98
C GLN A 204 4.35 -0.47 0.66
N LEU A 205 5.66 -0.35 0.45
CA LEU A 205 6.27 0.05 -0.83
C LEU A 205 6.08 -1.01 -1.92
N ARG A 206 5.71 -2.24 -1.54
CA ARG A 206 5.54 -3.39 -2.46
C ARG A 206 6.80 -3.67 -3.27
N CYS A 207 7.97 -3.71 -2.63
CA CYS A 207 9.25 -3.96 -3.34
C CYS A 207 9.25 -5.28 -4.15
N HIS A 208 8.44 -6.27 -3.77
CA HIS A 208 8.23 -7.49 -4.56
C HIS A 208 7.66 -7.22 -5.98
N GLN A 209 6.96 -6.11 -6.20
CA GLN A 209 6.44 -5.69 -7.52
C GLN A 209 7.53 -5.05 -8.40
N TRP A 210 8.68 -4.67 -7.85
CA TRP A 210 9.79 -4.11 -8.62
C TRP A 210 10.36 -5.10 -9.63
N VAL A 211 10.08 -6.39 -9.44
CA VAL A 211 10.41 -7.45 -10.41
C VAL A 211 9.89 -7.14 -11.83
N LYS A 212 8.77 -6.43 -11.96
CA LYS A 212 8.23 -6.02 -13.28
C LYS A 212 9.12 -5.01 -13.99
N ASN A 213 9.87 -4.23 -13.23
CA ASN A 213 10.80 -3.25 -13.77
C ASN A 213 12.10 -3.87 -14.26
N LEU A 214 12.32 -5.18 -14.04
CA LEU A 214 13.42 -5.90 -14.68
C LEU A 214 13.33 -5.86 -16.22
N LEU A 215 12.14 -5.58 -16.78
CA LEU A 215 11.97 -5.34 -18.21
C LEU A 215 12.80 -4.16 -18.75
N VAL A 216 13.22 -3.23 -17.89
CA VAL A 216 14.14 -2.14 -18.25
C VAL A 216 15.50 -2.68 -18.70
N LEU A 217 15.88 -3.89 -18.30
CA LEU A 217 17.14 -4.54 -18.71
C LEU A 217 17.05 -5.17 -20.12
N VAL A 218 15.86 -5.39 -20.67
CA VAL A 218 15.68 -6.08 -21.96
C VAL A 218 16.51 -5.44 -23.09
N PRO A 219 16.54 -4.11 -23.27
CA PRO A 219 17.35 -3.46 -24.30
C PRO A 219 18.85 -3.65 -24.10
N LEU A 220 19.33 -3.59 -22.85
CA LEU A 220 20.74 -3.83 -22.51
C LEU A 220 21.17 -5.24 -22.93
N LEU A 221 20.32 -6.23 -22.62
CA LEU A 221 20.55 -7.63 -22.99
C LEU A 221 20.46 -7.84 -24.51
N ALA A 222 19.46 -7.24 -25.16
CA ALA A 222 19.25 -7.40 -26.59
C ALA A 222 20.33 -6.75 -27.45
N SER A 223 20.95 -5.66 -26.98
CA SER A 223 22.00 -4.94 -27.70
C SER A 223 23.42 -5.36 -27.31
N HIS A 224 23.59 -6.32 -26.39
CA HIS A 224 24.88 -6.78 -25.82
C HIS A 224 25.80 -5.66 -25.29
N ARG A 225 25.25 -4.51 -24.86
CA ARG A 225 26.05 -3.33 -24.43
C ARG A 225 26.40 -3.36 -22.95
N PHE A 226 27.18 -4.34 -22.52
CA PHE A 226 27.55 -4.55 -21.11
C PHE A 226 28.69 -3.66 -20.60
N TYR A 227 28.75 -2.40 -21.02
CA TYR A 227 29.73 -1.44 -20.52
C TYR A 227 29.27 -0.76 -19.22
N SER A 228 30.22 -0.23 -18.45
CA SER A 228 29.96 0.30 -17.10
C SER A 228 28.95 1.45 -17.08
N ALA A 229 28.94 2.30 -18.11
CA ALA A 229 28.01 3.43 -18.22
C ALA A 229 26.57 2.96 -18.45
N GLU A 230 26.33 2.06 -19.40
CA GLU A 230 25.02 1.52 -19.75
C GLU A 230 24.44 0.67 -18.63
N MET A 231 25.28 -0.11 -17.92
CA MET A 231 24.87 -0.84 -16.73
C MET A 231 24.41 0.11 -15.61
N THR A 232 25.15 1.20 -15.39
CA THR A 232 24.79 2.23 -14.40
C THR A 232 23.50 2.94 -14.80
N ALA A 233 23.35 3.34 -16.06
CA ALA A 233 22.14 3.97 -16.58
C ALA A 233 20.92 3.05 -16.47
N THR A 234 21.08 1.75 -16.78
CA THR A 234 20.03 0.74 -16.63
C THR A 234 19.63 0.54 -15.16
N GLY A 235 20.62 0.50 -14.26
CA GLY A 235 20.38 0.41 -12.81
C GLY A 235 19.61 1.62 -12.27
N LEU A 236 19.98 2.83 -12.71
CA LEU A 236 19.26 4.07 -12.38
C LEU A 236 17.85 4.08 -12.97
N ALA A 237 17.67 3.63 -14.20
CA ALA A 237 16.36 3.51 -14.84
C ALA A 237 15.45 2.53 -14.08
N PHE A 238 15.98 1.37 -13.70
CA PHE A 238 15.28 0.40 -12.85
C PHE A 238 14.85 1.02 -11.52
N LEU A 239 15.74 1.77 -10.86
CA LEU A 239 15.43 2.46 -9.61
C LEU A 239 14.32 3.50 -9.81
N CYS A 240 14.40 4.34 -10.87
CA CYS A 240 13.39 5.35 -11.17
C CYS A 240 12.00 4.75 -11.41
N PHE A 241 11.89 3.70 -12.22
CA PHE A 241 10.63 2.97 -12.42
C PHE A 241 10.12 2.31 -11.14
N SER A 242 11.01 1.86 -10.27
CA SER A 242 10.67 1.20 -8.99
C SER A 242 10.13 2.17 -7.95
N LEU A 243 10.83 3.28 -7.73
CA LEU A 243 10.35 4.38 -6.90
C LEU A 243 9.04 4.93 -7.42
N GLY A 244 8.90 5.06 -8.74
CA GLY A 244 7.68 5.51 -9.36
C GLY A 244 6.50 4.56 -9.19
N ALA A 245 6.71 3.26 -9.40
CA ALA A 245 5.68 2.27 -9.12
C ALA A 245 5.25 2.30 -7.64
N SER A 246 6.21 2.40 -6.71
CA SER A 246 5.92 2.53 -5.27
C SER A 246 5.11 3.78 -4.95
N SER A 247 5.45 4.94 -5.55
CA SER A 247 4.69 6.19 -5.40
C SER A 247 3.20 6.00 -5.76
N VAL A 248 2.93 5.41 -6.93
CA VAL A 248 1.56 5.15 -7.38
C VAL A 248 0.85 4.14 -6.48
N TYR A 249 1.55 3.12 -5.97
CA TYR A 249 0.99 2.19 -5.00
C TYR A 249 0.62 2.85 -3.67
N LEU A 250 1.46 3.74 -3.14
CA LEU A 250 1.15 4.49 -1.92
C LEU A 250 -0.08 5.38 -2.12
N LEU A 251 -0.16 6.09 -3.25
CA LEU A 251 -1.33 6.92 -3.57
C LEU A 251 -2.61 6.10 -3.72
N ASN A 252 -2.53 4.95 -4.39
CA ASN A 252 -3.67 4.05 -4.54
C ASN A 252 -4.13 3.50 -3.18
N ASP A 253 -3.20 3.13 -2.30
CA ASP A 253 -3.54 2.63 -0.96
C ASP A 253 -4.12 3.74 -0.07
N LEU A 254 -3.66 4.99 -0.23
CA LEU A 254 -4.24 6.15 0.44
C LEU A 254 -5.69 6.37 0.03
N LEU A 255 -5.94 6.32 -1.29
CA LEU A 255 -7.28 6.44 -1.82
C LEU A 255 -8.10 5.26 -1.31
N ASP A 256 -7.70 4.03 -1.59
CA ASP A 256 -8.49 2.81 -1.33
C ASP A 256 -8.57 2.38 0.15
N LEU A 257 -7.99 3.13 1.09
CA LEU A 257 -7.86 2.76 2.50
C LEU A 257 -9.14 2.19 3.15
N GLU A 258 -10.28 2.90 3.03
CA GLU A 258 -11.55 2.44 3.61
C GLU A 258 -12.09 1.17 2.94
N HIS A 259 -11.90 1.02 1.63
CA HIS A 259 -12.29 -0.18 0.88
C HIS A 259 -11.37 -1.35 1.23
N ASP A 260 -10.07 -1.10 1.37
CA ASP A 260 -9.08 -2.11 1.72
C ASP A 260 -9.37 -2.71 3.09
N ARG A 261 -9.79 -1.92 4.08
CA ARG A 261 -10.17 -2.40 5.42
C ARG A 261 -11.34 -3.38 5.42
N LYS A 262 -12.27 -3.23 4.47
CA LYS A 262 -13.45 -4.10 4.31
C LYS A 262 -13.18 -5.34 3.45
N HIS A 263 -12.04 -5.37 2.76
CA HIS A 263 -11.74 -6.43 1.80
C HIS A 263 -11.12 -7.67 2.48
N PRO A 264 -11.54 -8.91 2.14
CA PRO A 264 -11.07 -10.15 2.78
C PRO A 264 -9.54 -10.29 2.87
N VAL A 265 -8.83 -10.03 1.77
CA VAL A 265 -7.36 -10.11 1.69
C VAL A 265 -6.66 -8.76 1.92
N LYS A 266 -7.16 -7.65 1.33
CA LYS A 266 -6.48 -6.34 1.40
C LYS A 266 -6.55 -5.69 2.78
N ARG A 267 -7.44 -6.15 3.67
CA ARG A 267 -7.51 -5.69 5.06
C ARG A 267 -6.20 -5.87 5.83
N PHE A 268 -5.35 -6.81 5.41
CA PHE A 268 -4.04 -7.09 6.02
C PHE A 268 -2.90 -6.22 5.46
N ARG A 269 -3.20 -5.26 4.57
CA ARG A 269 -2.18 -4.29 4.11
C ARG A 269 -1.69 -3.46 5.30
N PRO A 270 -0.38 -3.13 5.39
CA PRO A 270 0.17 -2.40 6.53
C PRO A 270 -0.58 -1.12 6.90
N ALA A 271 -0.93 -0.28 5.93
CA ALA A 271 -1.71 0.93 6.18
C ALA A 271 -3.16 0.65 6.65
N ALA A 272 -3.80 -0.39 6.12
CA ALA A 272 -5.18 -0.73 6.46
C ALA A 272 -5.30 -1.17 7.94
N VAL A 273 -4.34 -1.95 8.43
CA VAL A 273 -4.27 -2.40 9.85
C VAL A 273 -3.62 -1.39 10.81
N GLY A 274 -3.10 -0.27 10.30
CA GLY A 274 -2.42 0.74 11.13
C GLY A 274 -0.96 0.44 11.50
N GLU A 275 -0.29 -0.48 10.81
CA GLU A 275 1.16 -0.71 11.00
C GLU A 275 2.02 0.39 10.36
N VAL A 276 1.52 1.03 9.30
CA VAL A 276 2.19 2.16 8.64
C VAL A 276 1.28 3.38 8.77
N PRO A 277 1.78 4.52 9.30
CA PRO A 277 0.98 5.72 9.44
C PRO A 277 0.44 6.21 8.09
N VAL A 278 -0.79 6.72 8.07
CA VAL A 278 -1.37 7.31 6.84
C VAL A 278 -0.56 8.50 6.33
N LEU A 279 0.09 9.25 7.23
CA LEU A 279 1.04 10.31 6.86
C LEU A 279 2.18 9.80 5.96
N TRP A 280 2.67 8.57 6.18
CA TRP A 280 3.70 7.99 5.31
C TRP A 280 3.21 7.78 3.89
N LEU A 281 1.94 7.44 3.69
CA LEU A 281 1.37 7.31 2.34
C LEU A 281 1.19 8.69 1.71
N PHE A 282 0.65 9.64 2.48
CA PHE A 282 0.38 11.01 2.02
C PHE A 282 1.67 11.75 1.62
N ALA A 283 2.72 11.68 2.44
CA ALA A 283 4.00 12.31 2.16
C ALA A 283 4.90 11.45 1.24
N GLY A 284 4.90 10.12 1.44
CA GLY A 284 5.76 9.21 0.70
C GLY A 284 5.43 9.13 -0.78
N ALA A 285 4.15 9.18 -1.16
CA ALA A 285 3.75 9.16 -2.57
C ALA A 285 4.39 10.30 -3.40
N PRO A 286 4.21 11.61 -3.07
CA PRO A 286 4.84 12.69 -3.81
C PRO A 286 6.36 12.71 -3.66
N VAL A 287 6.91 12.38 -2.49
CA VAL A 287 8.38 12.34 -2.30
C VAL A 287 9.02 11.31 -3.23
N LEU A 288 8.49 10.09 -3.31
CA LEU A 288 9.02 9.06 -4.20
C LEU A 288 8.89 9.44 -5.68
N ALA A 289 7.79 10.09 -6.08
CA ALA A 289 7.63 10.60 -7.44
C ALA A 289 8.67 11.69 -7.76
N MET A 290 8.86 12.66 -6.86
CA MET A 290 9.85 13.73 -7.02
C MET A 290 11.27 13.19 -7.08
N VAL A 291 11.61 12.21 -6.23
CA VAL A 291 12.94 11.56 -6.28
C VAL A 291 13.11 10.79 -7.59
N ALA A 292 12.12 10.01 -8.03
CA ALA A 292 12.20 9.27 -9.30
C ALA A 292 12.40 10.23 -10.50
N LEU A 293 11.61 11.30 -10.57
CA LEU A 293 11.72 12.29 -11.64
C LEU A 293 13.01 13.11 -11.53
N GLY A 294 13.41 13.53 -10.33
CA GLY A 294 14.65 14.26 -10.08
C GLY A 294 15.89 13.47 -10.46
N LEU A 295 15.97 12.19 -10.06
CA LEU A 295 17.04 11.30 -10.49
C LEU A 295 17.06 11.15 -12.02
N SER A 296 15.89 10.99 -12.64
CA SER A 296 15.81 10.87 -14.10
C SER A 296 16.29 12.13 -14.83
N LEU A 297 15.92 13.32 -14.34
CA LEU A 297 16.29 14.60 -14.95
C LEU A 297 17.77 14.91 -14.85
N VAL A 298 18.41 14.49 -13.75
CA VAL A 298 19.82 14.79 -13.48
C VAL A 298 20.75 13.79 -14.17
N PHE A 299 20.38 12.49 -14.19
CA PHE A 299 21.31 11.43 -14.58
C PHE A 299 20.94 10.67 -15.86
N LEU A 300 19.76 10.90 -16.46
CA LEU A 300 19.30 10.15 -17.62
C LEU A 300 18.88 11.08 -18.77
N PRO A 301 18.84 10.58 -20.03
CA PRO A 301 18.45 11.39 -21.18
C PRO A 301 17.01 11.91 -21.08
N PRO A 302 16.67 13.07 -21.67
CA PRO A 302 15.31 13.63 -21.64
C PRO A 302 14.23 12.68 -22.18
N SER A 303 14.56 11.85 -23.18
CA SER A 303 13.67 10.82 -23.73
C SER A 303 13.24 9.79 -22.67
N PHE A 304 14.14 9.42 -21.76
CA PHE A 304 13.83 8.58 -20.61
C PHE A 304 12.84 9.27 -19.67
N THR A 305 13.12 10.52 -19.27
CA THR A 305 12.26 11.27 -18.35
C THR A 305 10.85 11.45 -18.91
N LEU A 306 10.71 11.77 -20.20
CA LEU A 306 9.41 11.85 -20.87
C LEU A 306 8.67 10.50 -20.83
N THR A 307 9.38 9.41 -21.07
CA THR A 307 8.82 8.04 -21.01
C THR A 307 8.36 7.69 -19.59
N LEU A 308 9.16 8.01 -18.57
CA LEU A 308 8.82 7.80 -17.17
C LEU A 308 7.60 8.64 -16.77
N GLY A 309 7.55 9.92 -17.19
CA GLY A 309 6.41 10.81 -16.96
C GLY A 309 5.12 10.28 -17.62
N PHE A 310 5.20 9.83 -18.87
CA PHE A 310 4.08 9.21 -19.56
C PHE A 310 3.63 7.91 -18.90
N TYR A 311 4.59 7.07 -18.49
CA TYR A 311 4.31 5.86 -17.72
C TYR A 311 3.57 6.17 -16.40
N PHE A 312 4.00 7.19 -15.66
CA PHE A 312 3.32 7.64 -14.45
C PHE A 312 1.89 8.08 -14.73
N PHE A 313 1.71 8.96 -15.72
CA PHE A 313 0.41 9.45 -16.14
C PHE A 313 -0.52 8.29 -16.50
N LEU A 314 -0.06 7.35 -17.33
CA LEU A 314 -0.84 6.21 -17.77
C LEU A 314 -1.17 5.27 -16.60
N THR A 315 -0.26 5.07 -15.65
CA THR A 315 -0.50 4.24 -14.46
C THR A 315 -1.56 4.87 -13.54
N LEU A 316 -1.54 6.20 -13.38
CA LEU A 316 -2.56 6.94 -12.63
C LEU A 316 -3.91 6.86 -13.35
N ALA A 317 -3.96 7.19 -14.64
CA ALA A 317 -5.17 7.11 -15.45
C ALA A 317 -5.79 5.71 -15.42
N TYR A 318 -4.95 4.67 -15.47
CA TYR A 318 -5.36 3.29 -15.30
C TYR A 318 -6.01 3.04 -13.94
N SER A 319 -5.37 3.51 -12.87
CA SER A 319 -5.83 3.29 -11.49
C SER A 319 -7.17 3.98 -11.20
N PHE A 320 -7.40 5.16 -11.78
CA PHE A 320 -8.62 5.95 -11.57
C PHE A 320 -9.80 5.54 -12.46
N ARG A 321 -9.57 5.28 -13.76
CA ARG A 321 -10.65 5.13 -14.75
C ARG A 321 -10.45 3.95 -15.68
N LEU A 322 -9.28 3.82 -16.33
CA LEU A 322 -9.14 2.89 -17.46
C LEU A 322 -9.28 1.42 -17.06
N LYS A 323 -8.99 1.07 -15.80
CA LYS A 323 -9.19 -0.30 -15.29
C LYS A 323 -10.65 -0.78 -15.33
N GLN A 324 -11.61 0.14 -15.40
CA GLN A 324 -13.05 -0.15 -15.40
C GLN A 324 -13.60 -0.42 -16.81
N VAL A 325 -12.85 -0.07 -17.86
CA VAL A 325 -13.28 -0.26 -19.25
C VAL A 325 -12.68 -1.58 -19.77
N ALA A 326 -13.54 -2.51 -20.18
CA ALA A 326 -13.10 -3.79 -20.72
C ALA A 326 -12.23 -3.59 -21.97
N MET A 327 -11.27 -4.49 -22.16
CA MET A 327 -10.24 -4.50 -23.22
C MET A 327 -9.24 -3.34 -23.15
N VAL A 328 -9.69 -2.12 -22.82
CA VAL A 328 -8.81 -0.96 -22.60
C VAL A 328 -7.84 -1.25 -21.45
N ASP A 329 -8.30 -1.91 -20.39
CA ASP A 329 -7.42 -2.28 -19.28
C ASP A 329 -6.28 -3.23 -19.72
N VAL A 330 -6.55 -4.18 -20.61
CA VAL A 330 -5.56 -5.11 -21.18
C VAL A 330 -4.56 -4.38 -22.06
N VAL A 331 -5.04 -3.53 -22.97
CA VAL A 331 -4.19 -2.73 -23.86
C VAL A 331 -3.28 -1.81 -23.06
N VAL A 332 -3.83 -1.13 -22.06
CA VAL A 332 -3.07 -0.23 -21.18
C VAL A 332 -2.04 -1.00 -20.35
N LEU A 333 -2.39 -2.18 -19.83
CA LEU A 333 -1.41 -3.03 -19.14
C LEU A 333 -0.26 -3.43 -20.06
N ALA A 334 -0.55 -3.85 -21.29
CA ALA A 334 0.47 -4.19 -22.27
C ALA A 334 1.39 -2.99 -22.58
N MET A 335 0.80 -1.81 -22.83
CA MET A 335 1.56 -0.56 -23.02
C MET A 335 2.44 -0.24 -21.82
N LEU A 336 1.95 -0.39 -20.59
CA LEU A 336 2.75 -0.13 -19.37
C LEU A 336 3.96 -1.07 -19.28
N TYR A 337 3.84 -2.34 -19.67
CA TYR A 337 5.00 -3.25 -19.73
C TYR A 337 5.98 -2.85 -20.85
N THR A 338 5.47 -2.54 -22.05
CA THR A 338 6.29 -2.11 -23.18
C THR A 338 7.03 -0.79 -22.90
N LEU A 339 6.40 0.17 -22.21
CA LEU A 339 7.02 1.44 -21.83
C LEU A 339 8.26 1.26 -20.94
N ARG A 340 8.34 0.18 -20.16
CA ARG A 340 9.56 -0.13 -19.38
C ARG A 340 10.72 -0.51 -20.28
N ILE A 341 10.44 -1.28 -21.33
CA ILE A 341 11.44 -1.66 -22.34
C ILE A 341 11.87 -0.41 -23.12
N VAL A 342 10.92 0.42 -23.56
CA VAL A 342 11.22 1.70 -24.21
C VAL A 342 12.08 2.60 -23.31
N GLY A 343 11.71 2.72 -22.04
CA GLY A 343 12.50 3.47 -21.05
C GLY A 343 13.91 2.91 -20.91
N GLY A 344 14.08 1.59 -20.81
CA GLY A 344 15.39 0.95 -20.79
C GLY A 344 16.24 1.31 -22.00
N ALA A 345 15.66 1.31 -23.20
CA ALA A 345 16.36 1.60 -24.45
C ALA A 345 16.84 3.06 -24.47
N PHE A 346 15.96 3.98 -24.08
CA PHE A 346 16.30 5.40 -24.00
C PHE A 346 17.30 5.72 -22.90
N ALA A 347 17.31 4.98 -21.79
CA ALA A 347 18.31 5.17 -20.74
C ALA A 347 19.74 4.89 -21.23
N ILE A 348 19.90 3.91 -22.12
CA ILE A 348 21.22 3.53 -22.71
C ILE A 348 21.45 4.12 -24.10
N GLY A 349 20.58 5.02 -24.58
CA GLY A 349 20.73 5.68 -25.88
C GLY A 349 20.59 4.75 -27.09
N VAL A 350 19.84 3.65 -26.96
CA VAL A 350 19.58 2.70 -28.05
C VAL A 350 18.18 2.94 -28.61
N VAL A 351 18.04 2.86 -29.93
CA VAL A 351 16.74 2.89 -30.60
C VAL A 351 16.10 1.50 -30.45
N PRO A 352 14.92 1.38 -29.81
CA PRO A 352 14.28 0.08 -29.64
C PRO A 352 13.85 -0.50 -30.99
N SER A 353 14.20 -1.76 -31.24
CA SER A 353 13.79 -2.47 -32.47
C SER A 353 12.26 -2.53 -32.58
N PRO A 354 11.67 -2.19 -33.74
CA PRO A 354 10.24 -2.33 -33.97
C PRO A 354 9.73 -3.74 -33.68
N TRP A 355 10.52 -4.77 -33.99
CA TRP A 355 10.19 -6.16 -33.73
C TRP A 355 10.13 -6.48 -32.24
N ILE A 356 11.08 -5.99 -31.44
CA ILE A 356 11.06 -6.16 -29.98
C ILE A 356 9.85 -5.46 -29.36
N LEU A 357 9.49 -4.27 -29.85
CA LEU A 357 8.31 -3.54 -29.37
C LEU A 357 7.00 -4.25 -29.74
N ALA A 358 6.88 -4.70 -30.99
CA ALA A 358 5.71 -5.46 -31.45
C ALA A 358 5.59 -6.79 -30.70
N PHE A 359 6.70 -7.53 -30.53
CA PHE A 359 6.78 -8.73 -29.72
C PHE A 359 6.28 -8.44 -28.29
N SER A 360 6.86 -7.43 -27.65
CA SER A 360 6.50 -7.02 -26.29
C SER A 360 5.01 -6.71 -26.16
N LEU A 361 4.47 -5.88 -27.05
CA LEU A 361 3.07 -5.46 -26.97
C LEU A 361 2.13 -6.65 -27.12
N LEU A 362 2.36 -7.53 -28.10
CA LEU A 362 1.55 -8.73 -28.34
C LEU A 362 1.67 -9.74 -27.19
N MET A 363 2.89 -9.97 -26.72
CA MET A 363 3.18 -10.87 -25.63
C MET A 363 2.49 -10.40 -24.34
N PHE A 364 2.67 -9.14 -23.93
CA PHE A 364 2.01 -8.61 -22.74
C PHE A 364 0.50 -8.49 -22.88
N THR A 365 -0.02 -8.29 -24.10
CA THR A 365 -1.47 -8.37 -24.37
C THR A 365 -1.99 -9.79 -24.10
N SER A 366 -1.31 -10.82 -24.60
CA SER A 366 -1.64 -12.22 -24.28
C SER A 366 -1.61 -12.49 -22.78
N LEU A 367 -0.57 -12.04 -22.07
CA LEU A 367 -0.46 -12.22 -20.62
C LEU A 367 -1.57 -11.51 -19.84
N ALA A 368 -1.91 -10.29 -20.26
CA ALA A 368 -2.97 -9.52 -19.63
C ALA A 368 -4.34 -10.17 -19.86
N PHE A 369 -4.62 -10.70 -21.05
CA PHE A 369 -5.82 -11.51 -21.30
C PHE A 369 -5.84 -12.81 -20.49
N ALA A 370 -4.73 -13.55 -20.44
CA ALA A 370 -4.62 -14.77 -19.63
C ALA A 370 -4.91 -14.49 -18.15
N LYS A 371 -4.38 -13.37 -17.62
CA LYS A 371 -4.68 -12.91 -16.26
C LYS A 371 -6.17 -12.60 -16.07
N ARG A 372 -6.81 -11.88 -17.00
CA ARG A 372 -8.24 -11.57 -16.92
C ARG A 372 -9.08 -12.85 -16.97
N HIS A 373 -8.77 -13.77 -17.89
CA HIS A 373 -9.43 -15.06 -17.99
C HIS A 373 -9.32 -15.86 -16.70
N GLY A 374 -8.10 -15.97 -16.15
CA GLY A 374 -7.87 -16.67 -14.88
C GLY A 374 -8.59 -16.04 -13.68
N GLU A 375 -8.66 -14.71 -13.60
CA GLU A 375 -9.44 -14.02 -12.57
C GLU A 375 -10.95 -14.31 -12.69
N ILE A 376 -11.48 -14.39 -13.92
CA ILE A 376 -12.88 -14.78 -14.17
C ILE A 376 -13.08 -16.26 -13.84
N MET A 377 -12.25 -17.19 -14.33
CA MET A 377 -12.41 -18.61 -14.01
C MET A 377 -12.30 -18.86 -12.49
N GLY A 378 -11.34 -18.21 -11.82
CA GLY A 378 -11.13 -18.34 -10.37
C GLY A 378 -12.29 -17.80 -9.53
N MET A 379 -12.85 -16.64 -9.86
CA MET A 379 -14.00 -16.08 -9.13
C MET A 379 -15.27 -16.91 -9.35
N TRP A 380 -15.43 -17.59 -10.48
CA TRP A 380 -16.61 -18.40 -10.76
C TRP A 380 -16.54 -19.79 -10.15
N ALA A 381 -15.33 -20.27 -9.88
CA ALA A 381 -15.09 -21.48 -9.09
C ALA A 381 -15.28 -21.24 -7.58
N ASP A 382 -15.33 -19.99 -7.11
CA ASP A 382 -15.51 -19.65 -5.69
C ASP A 382 -16.98 -19.84 -5.26
N PRO A 383 -17.27 -20.71 -4.27
CA PRO A 383 -18.61 -20.90 -3.72
C PRO A 383 -19.21 -19.64 -3.07
N HIS A 384 -18.38 -18.71 -2.63
CA HIS A 384 -18.77 -17.48 -1.94
C HIS A 384 -18.71 -16.24 -2.86
N ARG A 385 -18.80 -16.44 -4.18
CA ARG A 385 -18.74 -15.34 -5.15
C ARG A 385 -19.82 -14.29 -4.88
N PRO A 386 -19.53 -12.99 -5.13
CA PRO A 386 -20.51 -11.93 -5.01
C PRO A 386 -21.70 -12.15 -5.95
N GLU A 387 -22.90 -11.76 -5.51
CA GLU A 387 -24.11 -11.83 -6.33
C GLU A 387 -23.98 -10.89 -7.54
N GLY A 388 -23.98 -11.46 -8.75
CA GLY A 388 -23.90 -10.73 -10.01
C GLY A 388 -22.94 -11.35 -11.02
N GLU A 389 -23.18 -11.10 -12.30
CA GLU A 389 -22.36 -11.63 -13.41
C GLU A 389 -21.14 -10.76 -13.76
N GLN A 390 -20.99 -9.61 -13.10
CA GLN A 390 -19.92 -8.64 -13.34
C GLN A 390 -18.76 -8.81 -12.35
N VAL A 391 -17.53 -8.70 -12.85
CA VAL A 391 -16.33 -8.66 -12.00
C VAL A 391 -16.31 -7.33 -11.22
N PRO A 392 -16.30 -7.33 -9.87
CA PRO A 392 -16.33 -6.11 -9.09
C PRO A 392 -15.22 -5.12 -9.45
N GLY A 393 -15.60 -3.88 -9.78
CA GLY A 393 -14.68 -2.80 -10.12
C GLY A 393 -14.01 -2.91 -11.49
N ARG A 394 -14.51 -3.81 -12.36
CA ARG A 394 -14.01 -4.05 -13.72
C ARG A 394 -15.18 -4.13 -14.71
N GLY A 395 -14.91 -3.88 -15.99
CA GLY A 395 -15.92 -3.93 -17.05
C GLY A 395 -16.21 -5.32 -17.63
N TYR A 396 -15.77 -6.40 -16.98
CA TYR A 396 -15.91 -7.77 -17.51
C TYR A 396 -17.10 -8.52 -16.91
N ARG A 397 -17.68 -9.40 -17.72
CA ARG A 397 -18.79 -10.29 -17.39
C ARG A 397 -18.46 -11.73 -17.77
N LEU A 398 -19.21 -12.70 -17.24
CA LEU A 398 -19.03 -14.12 -17.57
C LEU A 398 -19.17 -14.39 -19.08
N GLU A 399 -20.05 -13.68 -19.77
CA GLU A 399 -20.25 -13.80 -21.23
C GLU A 399 -18.96 -13.57 -22.03
N HIS A 400 -18.01 -12.80 -21.49
CA HIS A 400 -16.72 -12.55 -22.13
C HIS A 400 -15.73 -13.72 -21.98
N SER A 401 -15.97 -14.67 -21.07
CA SER A 401 -15.03 -15.77 -20.78
C SER A 401 -14.68 -16.64 -21.98
N ALA A 402 -15.59 -16.80 -22.95
CA ALA A 402 -15.33 -17.57 -24.16
C ALA A 402 -14.49 -16.79 -25.19
N PHE A 403 -14.56 -15.46 -25.17
CA PHE A 403 -13.89 -14.58 -26.14
C PHE A 403 -12.43 -14.27 -25.74
N LEU A 404 -12.16 -14.09 -24.44
CA LEU A 404 -10.83 -13.68 -23.95
C LEU A 404 -9.70 -14.67 -24.31
N PRO A 405 -9.89 -16.00 -24.19
CA PRO A 405 -8.86 -16.96 -24.60
C PRO A 405 -8.52 -16.89 -26.08
N GLY A 406 -9.52 -16.72 -26.95
CA GLY A 406 -9.32 -16.65 -28.40
C GLY A 406 -8.42 -15.48 -28.79
N VAL A 407 -8.75 -14.27 -28.34
CA VAL A 407 -7.95 -13.06 -28.62
C VAL A 407 -6.58 -13.13 -27.95
N GLY A 408 -6.52 -13.61 -26.71
CA GLY A 408 -5.29 -13.69 -25.97
C GLY A 408 -4.29 -14.69 -26.56
N MET A 409 -4.73 -15.89 -26.93
CA MET A 409 -3.88 -16.87 -27.61
C MET A 409 -3.44 -16.40 -28.99
N LEU A 410 -4.33 -15.74 -29.76
CA LEU A 410 -3.97 -15.14 -31.05
C LEU A 410 -2.86 -14.10 -30.90
N ALA A 411 -2.95 -13.21 -29.90
CA ALA A 411 -1.90 -12.26 -29.59
C ALA A 411 -0.59 -12.96 -29.19
N GLY A 412 -0.67 -14.04 -28.41
CA GLY A 412 0.50 -14.83 -28.00
C GLY A 412 1.21 -15.50 -29.19
N THR A 413 0.46 -16.14 -30.08
CA THR A 413 1.01 -16.72 -31.32
C THR A 413 1.57 -15.63 -32.24
N GLY A 414 0.90 -14.49 -32.34
CA GLY A 414 1.41 -13.32 -33.07
C GLY A 414 2.76 -12.85 -32.52
N ALA A 415 2.92 -12.82 -31.19
CA ALA A 415 4.20 -12.49 -30.56
C ALA A 415 5.28 -13.50 -30.97
N VAL A 416 5.00 -14.80 -30.94
CA VAL A 416 5.95 -15.84 -31.39
C VAL A 416 6.35 -15.62 -32.85
N VAL A 417 5.41 -15.36 -33.75
CA VAL A 417 5.72 -15.08 -35.16
C VAL A 417 6.61 -13.85 -35.30
N VAL A 418 6.34 -12.78 -34.55
CA VAL A 418 7.17 -11.58 -34.52
C VAL A 418 8.59 -11.85 -33.98
N ALA A 419 8.75 -12.74 -33.01
CA ALA A 419 10.07 -13.19 -32.57
C ALA A 419 10.84 -13.91 -33.69
N GLY A 420 10.14 -14.61 -34.59
CA GLY A 420 10.71 -15.19 -35.80
C GLY A 420 11.22 -14.13 -36.77
N PHE A 421 10.47 -13.03 -36.95
CA PHE A 421 10.94 -11.89 -37.75
C PHE A 421 12.18 -11.22 -37.16
N TYR A 422 12.23 -11.09 -35.83
CA TYR A 422 13.44 -10.60 -35.14
C TYR A 422 14.66 -11.49 -35.43
N ALA A 423 14.50 -12.81 -35.41
CA ALA A 423 15.61 -13.75 -35.67
C ALA A 423 16.20 -13.64 -37.08
N VAL A 424 15.44 -13.12 -38.06
CA VAL A 424 15.90 -12.95 -39.44
C VAL A 424 16.24 -11.49 -39.81
N ASP A 425 16.06 -10.55 -38.90
CA ASP A 425 16.33 -9.12 -39.11
C ASP A 425 17.81 -8.86 -39.39
N GLU A 426 18.10 -7.90 -40.27
CA GLU A 426 19.48 -7.56 -40.67
C GLU A 426 20.32 -7.12 -39.47
N ASN A 427 19.77 -6.28 -38.58
CA ASN A 427 20.50 -5.83 -37.39
C ASN A 427 20.81 -7.00 -36.45
N THR A 428 19.91 -7.98 -36.34
CA THR A 428 20.14 -9.17 -35.50
C THR A 428 21.23 -10.06 -36.09
N ARG A 429 21.30 -10.19 -37.42
CA ARG A 429 22.38 -10.93 -38.09
C ARG A 429 23.75 -10.28 -37.93
N GLU A 430 23.81 -8.96 -37.72
CA GLU A 430 25.06 -8.27 -37.38
C GLU A 430 25.52 -8.52 -35.94
N LEU A 431 24.58 -8.80 -35.03
CA LEU A 431 24.86 -9.00 -33.60
C LEU A 431 25.25 -10.45 -33.23
N TYR A 432 24.87 -11.43 -34.04
CA TYR A 432 25.00 -12.85 -33.73
C TYR A 432 25.79 -13.58 -34.82
N ALA A 433 26.79 -14.39 -34.45
CA ALA A 433 27.57 -15.17 -35.41
C ALA A 433 26.75 -16.32 -36.04
N HIS A 434 25.83 -16.90 -35.27
CA HIS A 434 24.99 -18.03 -35.64
C HIS A 434 23.49 -17.73 -35.40
N PRO A 435 22.90 -16.77 -36.14
CA PRO A 435 21.50 -16.35 -35.94
C PRO A 435 20.49 -17.47 -36.18
N GLU A 436 20.85 -18.54 -36.90
CA GLU A 436 20.02 -19.73 -37.11
C GLU A 436 19.57 -20.40 -35.80
N TYR A 437 20.36 -20.30 -34.73
CA TYR A 437 19.98 -20.89 -33.45
C TYR A 437 18.84 -20.13 -32.78
N LEU A 438 18.63 -18.84 -33.11
CA LEU A 438 17.52 -18.05 -32.57
C LEU A 438 16.14 -18.62 -32.94
N TRP A 439 16.04 -19.47 -33.98
CA TRP A 439 14.80 -20.21 -34.27
C TRP A 439 14.34 -21.09 -33.11
N GLY A 440 15.27 -21.54 -32.25
CA GLY A 440 14.96 -22.28 -31.02
C GLY A 440 14.10 -21.50 -30.02
N VAL A 441 14.06 -20.16 -30.11
CA VAL A 441 13.23 -19.30 -29.26
C VAL A 441 11.73 -19.56 -29.47
N LEU A 442 11.33 -19.89 -30.69
CA LEU A 442 9.93 -20.12 -31.09
C LEU A 442 9.27 -21.28 -30.33
N PRO A 443 9.80 -22.53 -30.38
CA PRO A 443 9.18 -23.64 -29.67
C PRO A 443 9.17 -23.43 -28.15
N VAL A 444 10.16 -22.74 -27.58
CA VAL A 444 10.20 -22.42 -26.14
C VAL A 444 9.06 -21.47 -25.75
N PHE A 445 8.87 -20.37 -26.49
CA PHE A 445 7.75 -19.47 -26.21
C PHE A 445 6.40 -20.11 -26.47
N LEU A 446 6.24 -20.90 -27.54
CA LEU A 446 5.00 -21.64 -27.79
C LEU A 446 4.66 -22.56 -26.62
N PHE A 447 5.62 -23.36 -26.17
CA PHE A 447 5.42 -24.25 -25.03
C PHE A 447 5.02 -23.47 -23.77
N TRP A 448 5.79 -22.43 -23.44
CA TRP A 448 5.56 -21.62 -22.24
C TRP A 448 4.19 -20.92 -22.26
N LEU A 449 3.82 -20.31 -23.39
CA LEU A 449 2.52 -19.66 -23.60
C LEU A 449 1.35 -20.63 -23.44
N ASN A 450 1.40 -21.77 -24.11
CA ASN A 450 0.35 -22.78 -24.02
C ASN A 450 0.20 -23.29 -22.58
N ARG A 451 1.33 -23.51 -21.88
CA ARG A 451 1.31 -23.91 -20.48
C ARG A 451 0.68 -22.83 -19.59
N LEU A 452 1.04 -21.57 -19.76
CA LEU A 452 0.44 -20.45 -19.01
C LEU A 452 -1.08 -20.37 -19.24
N TRP A 453 -1.52 -20.46 -20.50
CA TRP A 453 -2.94 -20.43 -20.84
C TRP A 453 -3.73 -21.58 -20.21
N ARG A 454 -3.14 -22.77 -20.10
CA ARG A 454 -3.73 -23.89 -19.34
C ARG A 454 -3.89 -23.60 -17.85
N PHE A 455 -2.97 -22.84 -17.23
CA PHE A 455 -3.13 -22.41 -15.83
C PHE A 455 -4.20 -21.34 -15.67
N ALA A 456 -4.28 -20.40 -16.62
CA ALA A 456 -5.35 -19.40 -16.65
C ALA A 456 -6.72 -20.06 -16.79
N ASP A 457 -6.86 -21.04 -17.68
CA ASP A 457 -8.12 -21.75 -17.90
C ASP A 457 -8.60 -22.51 -16.66
N ARG A 458 -7.68 -23.07 -15.88
CA ARG A 458 -7.98 -23.71 -14.59
C ARG A 458 -8.29 -22.73 -13.45
N GLY A 459 -8.23 -21.42 -13.69
CA GLY A 459 -8.42 -20.40 -12.66
C GLY A 459 -7.31 -20.33 -11.60
N VAL A 460 -6.16 -20.98 -11.83
CA VAL A 460 -5.04 -21.07 -10.87
C VAL A 460 -4.09 -19.86 -10.98
N LEU A 461 -4.19 -19.10 -12.09
CA LEU A 461 -3.36 -17.92 -12.32
C LEU A 461 -3.83 -16.73 -11.48
N HIS A 462 -3.56 -16.77 -10.17
CA HIS A 462 -3.93 -15.70 -9.23
C HIS A 462 -2.92 -14.54 -9.20
N ALA A 463 -1.68 -14.80 -9.64
CA ALA A 463 -0.59 -13.84 -9.61
C ALA A 463 -0.44 -13.11 -10.95
N ASP A 464 0.26 -11.98 -10.92
CA ASP A 464 0.70 -11.32 -12.14
C ASP A 464 1.57 -12.27 -12.99
N PRO A 465 1.37 -12.36 -14.31
CA PRO A 465 2.11 -13.31 -15.15
C PRO A 465 3.64 -13.21 -15.05
N VAL A 466 4.17 -12.00 -14.83
CA VAL A 466 5.61 -11.81 -14.61
C VAL A 466 6.05 -12.41 -13.27
N LEU A 467 5.24 -12.26 -12.22
CA LEU A 467 5.52 -12.84 -10.92
C LEU A 467 5.35 -14.38 -10.93
N PHE A 468 4.39 -14.88 -11.72
CA PHE A 468 4.25 -16.30 -11.99
C PHE A 468 5.54 -16.86 -12.61
N ALA A 469 6.06 -16.21 -13.66
CA ALA A 469 7.28 -16.64 -14.33
C ALA A 469 8.50 -16.74 -13.38
N VAL A 470 8.58 -15.84 -12.39
CA VAL A 470 9.68 -15.81 -11.41
C VAL A 470 9.53 -16.88 -10.32
N LYS A 471 8.31 -17.32 -10.02
CA LYS A 471 8.07 -18.33 -8.98
C LYS A 471 7.99 -19.76 -9.52
N ASP A 472 7.68 -19.92 -10.80
CA ASP A 472 7.41 -21.21 -11.42
C ASP A 472 8.71 -21.87 -11.95
N PRO A 473 9.08 -23.08 -11.47
CA PRO A 473 10.32 -23.75 -11.88
C PRO A 473 10.44 -24.05 -13.38
N PHE A 474 9.32 -24.35 -14.04
CA PHE A 474 9.32 -24.61 -15.49
C PHE A 474 9.51 -23.32 -16.31
N SER A 475 9.07 -22.18 -15.80
CA SER A 475 9.37 -20.87 -16.38
C SER A 475 10.87 -20.56 -16.30
N TRP A 476 11.53 -20.95 -15.20
CA TRP A 476 13.00 -20.91 -15.11
C TRP A 476 13.67 -21.81 -16.13
N LEU A 477 13.18 -23.04 -16.31
CA LEU A 477 13.72 -23.95 -17.35
C LEU A 477 13.60 -23.33 -18.75
N CYS A 478 12.46 -22.73 -19.08
CA CYS A 478 12.28 -22.02 -20.35
C CYS A 478 13.24 -20.82 -20.45
N GLY A 479 13.39 -20.04 -19.39
CA GLY A 479 14.34 -18.92 -19.34
C GLY A 479 15.79 -19.34 -19.55
N ILE A 480 16.22 -20.43 -18.90
CA ILE A 480 17.55 -21.02 -19.08
C ILE A 480 17.74 -21.49 -20.52
N ALA A 481 16.73 -22.14 -21.12
CA ALA A 481 16.78 -22.55 -22.51
C ALA A 481 16.94 -21.35 -23.46
N LEU A 482 16.19 -20.26 -23.24
CA LEU A 482 16.32 -19.02 -24.02
C LEU A 482 17.72 -18.40 -23.90
N VAL A 483 18.29 -18.37 -22.69
CA VAL A 483 19.66 -17.90 -22.47
C VAL A 483 20.67 -18.79 -23.19
N GLY A 484 20.52 -20.12 -23.10
CA GLY A 484 21.37 -21.08 -23.80
C GLY A 484 21.32 -20.92 -25.32
N ILE A 485 20.13 -20.69 -25.88
CA ILE A 485 19.94 -20.39 -27.30
C ILE A 485 20.65 -19.09 -27.69
N GLY A 486 20.47 -18.03 -26.91
CA GLY A 486 21.12 -16.75 -27.16
C GLY A 486 22.65 -16.84 -27.08
N LEU A 487 23.20 -17.61 -26.15
CA LEU A 487 24.64 -17.86 -26.03
C LEU A 487 25.18 -18.72 -27.16
N ALA A 488 24.41 -19.68 -27.67
CA ALA A 488 24.81 -20.50 -28.82
C ALA A 488 24.80 -19.68 -30.13
N ALA A 489 23.91 -18.69 -30.22
CA ALA A 489 23.81 -17.81 -31.38
C ALA A 489 24.91 -16.74 -31.45
N LEU A 490 25.51 -16.38 -30.31
CA LEU A 490 26.64 -15.45 -30.21
C LEU A 490 27.88 -16.06 -30.83
#